data_AF-A0A327KUU4-F1
#
_entry.id   AF-A0A327KUU4-F1
#
_cell.length_a   1.000
_cell.length_b   1.000
_cell.length_c   1.000
_cell.angle_alpha   90.00
_cell.angle_beta   90.00
_cell.angle_gamma   90.00
#
_symmetry.space_group_name_H-M   'P 1'
#
loop_
_entity.id
_entity.type
_entity.pdbx_description
1 polymer ?
#
loop_
_entity_poly.entity_id
_entity_poly.type
_entity_poly.pdbx_seq_one_letter_code
_entity_poly.pdbx_strand_id
1 'polypeptide(L)'
;MFNRVSSNILLKSIILVMSAVVVLVLAAGAMDAWRNLRTATRLADVAEVSSDLFRGLSNLRLARALTPRALAFDGVVDAAQLKQIEDARGSGNPALQSAARLLPDVEFEGRDAVAREFGPLVQRYLALDKEAAAEVLKPKAQRRADLGKEIVASADALIDSMLRTSTAIDAATRNRDAFMDQMMILKDAAWLARLDGGEISVAISNALAGKRHLAPEAQQTLQRNIGHAGAGFDMMDRVTLGVAAGSPVRAAIEKARTGFYAPEFVAKR
;
A
#
# COMPACT_ATOMS: atom_id res chain seq x y z
N MET A 1 -65.14 -27.05 -32.91
CA MET A 1 -64.38 -28.30 -33.14
C MET A 1 -63.11 -28.34 -32.26
N PHE A 2 -63.26 -28.33 -30.92
CA PHE A 2 -62.14 -28.47 -29.98
C PHE A 2 -62.21 -29.86 -29.34
N ASN A 3 -61.74 -30.89 -30.04
CA ASN A 3 -61.71 -32.25 -29.49
C ASN A 3 -60.27 -32.77 -29.41
N ARG A 4 -59.84 -32.96 -28.16
CA ARG A 4 -58.78 -33.88 -27.68
C ARG A 4 -57.34 -33.45 -27.94
N VAL A 5 -56.87 -32.46 -27.17
CA VAL A 5 -55.46 -32.46 -26.77
C VAL A 5 -55.24 -33.75 -25.98
N SER A 6 -54.50 -34.69 -26.57
CA SER A 6 -54.11 -35.93 -25.88
C SER A 6 -53.37 -35.59 -24.59
N SER A 7 -53.71 -36.24 -23.48
CA SER A 7 -53.03 -36.04 -22.18
C SER A 7 -51.49 -36.17 -22.29
N ASN A 8 -51.01 -36.93 -23.27
CA ASN A 8 -49.58 -37.07 -23.58
C ASN A 8 -48.95 -35.75 -24.07
N ILE A 9 -49.65 -34.98 -24.92
CA ILE A 9 -49.16 -33.68 -25.41
C ILE A 9 -49.12 -32.67 -24.27
N LEU A 10 -50.17 -32.63 -23.43
CA LEU A 10 -50.23 -31.75 -22.28
C LEU A 10 -49.08 -32.04 -21.30
N LEU A 11 -48.88 -33.31 -20.95
CA LEU A 11 -47.80 -33.73 -20.05
C LEU A 11 -46.41 -33.37 -20.62
N LYS A 12 -46.16 -33.64 -21.90
CA LYS A 12 -44.90 -33.29 -22.56
C LYS A 12 -44.67 -31.77 -22.59
N SER A 13 -45.70 -30.97 -22.85
CA SER A 13 -45.58 -29.51 -22.81
C SER A 13 -45.25 -28.98 -21.42
N ILE A 14 -45.87 -29.54 -20.37
CA ILE A 14 -45.59 -29.15 -18.98
C ILE A 14 -44.15 -29.52 -18.61
N ILE A 15 -43.70 -30.73 -18.94
CA ILE A 15 -42.32 -31.17 -18.68
C ILE A 15 -41.32 -30.29 -19.44
N LEU A 16 -41.60 -29.95 -20.70
CA LEU A 16 -40.73 -29.08 -21.50
C LEU A 16 -40.62 -27.68 -20.88
N VAL A 17 -41.76 -27.08 -20.50
CA VAL A 17 -41.78 -25.75 -19.86
C VAL A 17 -41.04 -25.78 -18.52
N MET A 18 -41.32 -26.77 -17.67
CA MET A 18 -40.61 -26.92 -16.39
C MET A 18 -39.11 -27.11 -16.59
N SER A 19 -38.71 -27.94 -17.55
CA SER A 19 -37.29 -28.16 -17.87
C SER A 19 -36.63 -26.87 -18.39
N ALA A 20 -37.31 -26.13 -19.27
CA ALA A 20 -36.81 -24.85 -19.78
C ALA A 20 -36.64 -23.82 -18.66
N VAL A 21 -37.61 -23.72 -17.74
CA VAL A 21 -37.52 -22.83 -16.57
C VAL A 21 -36.33 -23.20 -15.68
N VAL A 22 -36.15 -24.49 -15.38
CA VAL A 22 -35.01 -24.96 -14.57
C VAL A 22 -33.69 -24.62 -15.27
N VAL A 23 -33.56 -24.88 -16.58
CA VAL A 23 -32.36 -24.53 -17.36
C VAL A 23 -32.08 -23.03 -17.34
N LEU A 24 -33.11 -22.18 -17.48
CA LEU A 24 -32.95 -20.73 -17.44
C LEU A 24 -32.48 -20.23 -16.07
N VAL A 25 -33.05 -20.77 -14.98
CA VAL A 25 -32.63 -20.42 -13.60
C VAL A 25 -31.19 -20.86 -13.35
N LEU A 26 -30.81 -22.07 -13.77
CA LEU A 26 -29.44 -22.57 -13.64
C LEU A 26 -28.46 -21.76 -14.50
N ALA A 27 -28.83 -21.39 -15.72
CA ALA A 27 -28.02 -20.57 -16.59
C ALA A 27 -27.82 -19.16 -16.03
N ALA A 28 -28.86 -18.55 -15.46
CA ALA A 28 -28.76 -17.27 -14.77
C ALA A 28 -27.82 -17.35 -13.56
N GLY A 29 -28.00 -18.37 -12.71
CA GLY A 29 -27.12 -18.62 -11.56
C GLY A 29 -25.65 -18.85 -11.97
N ALA A 30 -25.41 -19.58 -13.06
CA ALA A 30 -24.07 -19.80 -13.60
C ALA A 30 -23.43 -18.51 -14.13
N MET A 31 -24.20 -17.66 -14.82
CA MET A 31 -23.72 -16.35 -15.29
C MET A 31 -23.34 -15.42 -14.13
N ASP A 32 -24.16 -15.38 -13.08
CA ASP A 32 -23.89 -14.56 -11.90
C ASP A 32 -22.68 -15.09 -11.12
N ALA A 33 -22.56 -16.40 -10.95
CA ALA A 33 -21.38 -17.02 -10.35
C ALA A 33 -20.09 -16.71 -11.14
N TRP A 34 -20.14 -16.76 -12.47
CA TRP A 34 -19.01 -16.42 -13.33
C TRP A 34 -18.61 -14.94 -13.22
N ARG A 35 -19.59 -14.02 -13.18
CA ARG A 35 -19.35 -12.59 -12.96
C ARG A 35 -18.71 -12.33 -11.61
N ASN A 36 -19.21 -12.97 -10.55
CA ASN A 36 -18.66 -12.85 -9.20
C ASN A 36 -17.22 -13.35 -9.13
N LEU A 37 -16.92 -14.51 -9.72
CA LEU A 37 -15.57 -15.03 -9.79
C LEU A 37 -14.63 -14.06 -10.51
N ARG A 38 -15.03 -13.53 -11.67
CA ARG A 38 -14.22 -12.58 -12.44
C ARG A 38 -13.93 -11.29 -11.65
N THR A 39 -14.92 -10.77 -10.92
CA THR A 39 -14.73 -9.60 -10.06
C THR A 39 -13.79 -9.91 -8.91
N ALA A 40 -13.96 -11.05 -8.23
CA ALA A 40 -13.10 -11.48 -7.14
C ALA A 40 -11.64 -11.67 -7.57
N THR A 41 -11.39 -12.30 -8.72
CA THR A 41 -10.04 -12.46 -9.28
C THR A 41 -9.39 -11.10 -9.54
N ARG A 42 -10.11 -10.17 -10.18
CA ARG A 42 -9.59 -8.82 -10.45
C ARG A 42 -9.27 -8.06 -9.17
N LEU A 43 -10.12 -8.18 -8.14
CA LEU A 43 -9.88 -7.54 -6.85
C LEU A 43 -8.69 -8.16 -6.11
N ALA A 44 -8.45 -9.47 -6.27
CA ALA A 44 -7.27 -10.13 -5.74
C ALA A 44 -5.98 -9.62 -6.40
N ASP A 45 -5.96 -9.50 -7.73
CA ASP A 45 -4.80 -8.96 -8.46
C ASP A 45 -4.50 -7.51 -8.03
N VAL A 46 -5.55 -6.69 -7.88
CA VAL A 46 -5.40 -5.33 -7.35
C VAL A 46 -4.85 -5.36 -5.92
N ALA A 47 -5.38 -6.20 -5.04
CA ALA A 47 -4.93 -6.28 -3.66
C ALA A 47 -3.44 -6.67 -3.56
N GLU A 48 -2.97 -7.57 -4.43
CA GLU A 48 -1.57 -7.96 -4.51
C GLU A 48 -0.68 -6.78 -4.93
N VAL A 49 -1.02 -6.10 -6.02
CA VAL A 49 -0.26 -4.93 -6.50
C VAL A 49 -0.29 -3.78 -5.49
N SER A 50 -1.43 -3.50 -4.89
CA SER A 50 -1.57 -2.48 -3.84
C SER A 50 -0.73 -2.81 -2.60
N SER A 51 -0.66 -4.08 -2.21
CA SER A 51 0.21 -4.54 -1.12
C SER A 51 1.69 -4.29 -1.44
N ASP A 52 2.14 -4.66 -2.64
CA ASP A 52 3.52 -4.45 -3.07
C ASP A 52 3.87 -2.97 -3.21
N LEU A 53 2.97 -2.16 -3.76
CA LEU A 53 3.12 -0.70 -3.78
C LEU A 53 3.26 -0.16 -2.37
N PHE A 54 2.40 -0.54 -1.42
CA PHE A 54 2.46 -0.01 -0.06
C PHE A 54 3.72 -0.45 0.70
N ARG A 55 4.11 -1.71 0.56
CA ARG A 55 5.37 -2.24 1.13
C ARG A 55 6.58 -1.55 0.51
N GLY A 56 6.61 -1.36 -0.81
CA GLY A 56 7.66 -0.61 -1.49
C GLY A 56 7.71 0.84 -1.00
N LEU A 57 6.56 1.51 -0.94
CA LEU A 57 6.42 2.93 -0.63
C LEU A 57 6.89 3.27 0.78
N SER A 58 6.49 2.43 1.74
CA SER A 58 6.83 2.59 3.15
C SER A 58 8.33 2.41 3.41
N ASN A 59 8.96 1.43 2.76
CA ASN A 59 10.39 1.16 2.88
C ASN A 59 11.24 2.15 2.07
N LEU A 60 10.77 2.54 0.88
CA LEU A 60 11.42 3.54 0.03
C LEU A 60 11.53 4.89 0.74
N ARG A 61 10.48 5.34 1.42
CA ARG A 61 10.54 6.57 2.25
C ARG A 61 11.59 6.48 3.35
N LEU A 62 11.72 5.32 3.99
CA LEU A 62 12.72 5.10 5.03
C LEU A 62 14.14 5.12 4.44
N ALA A 63 14.38 4.39 3.37
CA ALA A 63 15.67 4.38 2.66
C ALA A 63 16.05 5.77 2.13
N ARG A 64 15.09 6.50 1.53
CA ARG A 64 15.26 7.88 1.09
C ARG A 64 15.73 8.80 2.22
N ALA A 65 15.26 8.59 3.45
CA ALA A 65 15.67 9.42 4.59
C ALA A 65 17.05 9.02 5.15
N LEU A 66 17.35 7.71 5.22
CA LEU A 66 18.53 7.21 5.93
C LEU A 66 19.77 7.08 5.05
N THR A 67 19.62 6.65 3.80
CA THR A 67 20.75 6.43 2.87
C THR A 67 21.56 7.70 2.60
N PRO A 68 20.98 8.87 2.25
CA PRO A 68 21.78 10.07 2.04
C PRO A 68 22.46 10.57 3.31
N ARG A 69 21.86 10.34 4.49
CA ARG A 69 22.50 10.66 5.79
C ARG A 69 23.73 9.79 6.01
N ALA A 70 23.63 8.50 5.74
CA ALA A 70 24.76 7.57 5.83
C ALA A 70 25.89 7.97 4.85
N LEU A 71 25.55 8.35 3.62
CA LEU A 71 26.52 8.82 2.62
C LEU A 71 27.22 10.12 3.04
N ALA A 72 26.52 11.05 3.68
CA ALA A 72 27.08 12.34 4.11
C ALA A 72 27.88 12.27 5.42
N PHE A 73 27.67 11.22 6.23
CA PHE A 73 28.27 11.09 7.55
C PHE A 73 29.79 10.94 7.48
N ASP A 74 30.50 11.75 8.26
CA ASP A 74 31.96 11.75 8.33
C ASP A 74 32.43 10.86 9.48
N GLY A 75 32.53 9.57 9.21
CA GLY A 75 32.86 8.55 10.20
C GLY A 75 32.29 7.17 9.85
N VAL A 76 32.33 6.27 10.83
CA VAL A 76 31.70 4.95 10.74
C VAL A 76 30.21 5.12 11.01
N VAL A 77 29.38 4.77 10.03
CA VAL A 77 27.92 4.79 10.19
C VAL A 77 27.54 3.77 11.26
N ASP A 78 26.63 4.15 12.15
CA ASP A 78 26.13 3.28 13.21
C ASP A 78 25.57 1.96 12.64
N ALA A 79 25.92 0.84 13.29
CA ALA A 79 25.55 -0.49 12.81
C ALA A 79 24.04 -0.71 12.81
N ALA A 80 23.30 -0.14 13.78
CA ALA A 80 21.85 -0.24 13.79
C ALA A 80 21.22 0.58 12.65
N GLN A 81 21.78 1.75 12.34
CA GLN A 81 21.36 2.53 11.17
C GLN A 81 21.62 1.79 9.85
N LEU A 82 22.79 1.16 9.68
CA LEU A 82 23.09 0.35 8.49
C LEU A 82 22.12 -0.82 8.35
N LYS A 83 21.88 -1.54 9.45
CA LYS A 83 20.89 -2.62 9.49
C LYS A 83 19.49 -2.12 9.10
N GLN A 84 19.07 -0.96 9.57
CA GLN A 84 17.76 -0.39 9.22
C GLN A 84 17.66 -0.05 7.72
N ILE A 85 18.73 0.44 7.11
CA ILE A 85 18.79 0.67 5.66
C ILE A 85 18.71 -0.68 4.92
N GLU A 86 19.45 -1.69 5.35
CA GLU A 86 19.45 -3.03 4.75
C GLU A 86 18.09 -3.73 4.88
N ASP A 87 17.44 -3.68 6.04
CA ASP A 87 16.11 -4.24 6.26
C ASP A 87 15.06 -3.55 5.36
N ALA A 88 15.17 -2.22 5.19
CA ALA A 88 14.33 -1.46 4.28
C ALA A 88 14.54 -1.88 2.82
N ARG A 89 15.79 -2.11 2.40
CA ARG A 89 16.11 -2.63 1.05
C ARG A 89 15.58 -4.03 0.84
N GLY A 90 15.83 -4.94 1.79
CA GLY A 90 15.42 -6.33 1.72
C GLY A 90 13.91 -6.51 1.59
N SER A 91 13.12 -5.61 2.18
CA SER A 91 11.66 -5.62 2.06
C SER A 91 11.13 -4.77 0.92
N GLY A 92 11.74 -3.60 0.66
CA GLY A 92 11.28 -2.61 -0.28
C GLY A 92 11.62 -2.93 -1.73
N ASN A 93 12.87 -3.31 -2.01
CA ASN A 93 13.35 -3.50 -3.39
C ASN A 93 12.61 -4.65 -4.10
N PRO A 94 12.38 -5.83 -3.48
CA PRO A 94 11.58 -6.87 -4.10
C PRO A 94 10.12 -6.45 -4.33
N ALA A 95 9.53 -5.68 -3.41
CA ALA A 95 8.16 -5.18 -3.56
C ALA A 95 8.04 -4.19 -4.73
N LEU A 96 9.02 -3.29 -4.90
CA LEU A 96 9.06 -2.37 -6.05
C LEU A 96 9.18 -3.13 -7.39
N GLN A 97 10.03 -4.16 -7.44
CA GLN A 97 10.18 -5.00 -8.62
C GLN A 97 8.90 -5.79 -8.92
N SER A 98 8.25 -6.33 -7.89
CA SER A 98 7.01 -7.09 -8.02
C SER A 98 5.88 -6.21 -8.52
N ALA A 99 5.70 -5.02 -7.92
CA ALA A 99 4.73 -4.03 -8.40
C ALA A 99 5.00 -3.65 -9.87
N ALA A 100 6.25 -3.40 -10.27
CA ALA A 100 6.57 -3.07 -11.66
C ALA A 100 6.25 -4.21 -12.65
N ARG A 101 6.34 -5.47 -12.21
CA ARG A 101 6.01 -6.64 -13.02
C ARG A 101 4.50 -6.89 -13.13
N LEU A 102 3.76 -6.71 -12.03
CA LEU A 102 2.34 -7.04 -11.95
C LEU A 102 1.42 -5.91 -12.42
N LEU A 103 1.88 -4.65 -12.34
CA LEU A 103 1.08 -3.48 -12.70
C LEU A 103 0.48 -3.52 -14.13
N PRO A 104 1.17 -4.04 -15.16
CA PRO A 104 0.59 -4.18 -16.50
C PRO A 104 -0.65 -5.10 -16.56
N ASP A 105 -0.82 -6.00 -15.59
CA ASP A 105 -1.92 -6.97 -15.57
C ASP A 105 -3.17 -6.44 -14.85
N VAL A 106 -3.05 -5.32 -14.13
CA VAL A 106 -4.17 -4.72 -13.39
C VAL A 106 -4.98 -3.77 -14.27
N GLU A 107 -6.28 -3.98 -14.40
CA GLU A 107 -7.17 -3.11 -15.18
C GLU A 107 -7.50 -1.80 -14.42
N PHE A 108 -7.00 -0.66 -14.92
CA PHE A 108 -7.40 0.67 -14.47
C PHE A 108 -7.20 1.72 -15.58
N GLU A 109 -7.81 2.89 -15.42
CA GLU A 109 -7.68 3.98 -16.39
C GLU A 109 -6.24 4.51 -16.45
N GLY A 110 -5.69 4.63 -17.67
CA GLY A 110 -4.31 5.11 -17.86
C GLY A 110 -3.23 4.08 -17.57
N ARG A 111 -3.59 2.80 -17.32
CA ARG A 111 -2.66 1.69 -17.03
C ARG A 111 -1.40 1.69 -17.89
N ASP A 112 -1.56 1.72 -19.21
CA ASP A 112 -0.42 1.59 -20.13
C ASP A 112 0.55 2.78 -20.05
N ALA A 113 0.07 3.98 -19.71
CA ALA A 113 0.94 5.14 -19.49
C ALA A 113 1.69 4.99 -18.16
N VAL A 114 0.98 4.62 -17.09
CA VAL A 114 1.58 4.39 -15.77
C VAL A 114 2.61 3.27 -15.82
N ALA A 115 2.31 2.13 -16.43
CA ALA A 115 3.22 0.99 -16.55
C ALA A 115 4.50 1.35 -17.32
N ARG A 116 4.38 2.16 -18.40
CA ARG A 116 5.53 2.64 -19.17
C ARG A 116 6.45 3.58 -18.39
N GLU A 117 5.90 4.35 -17.45
CA GLU A 117 6.68 5.27 -16.59
C GLU A 117 7.29 4.53 -15.38
N PHE A 118 6.51 3.68 -14.72
CA PHE A 118 6.83 3.11 -13.42
C PHE A 118 8.04 2.19 -13.43
N GLY A 119 8.11 1.26 -14.40
CA GLY A 119 9.22 0.31 -14.52
C GLY A 119 10.59 0.99 -14.62
N PRO A 120 10.79 1.95 -15.55
CA PRO A 120 12.03 2.72 -15.64
C PRO A 120 12.41 3.47 -14.35
N LEU A 121 11.44 4.05 -13.63
CA LEU A 121 11.70 4.72 -12.34
C LEU A 121 12.21 3.74 -11.29
N VAL A 122 11.60 2.54 -11.20
CA VAL A 122 12.06 1.47 -10.32
C VAL A 122 13.49 1.07 -10.67
N GLN A 123 13.80 0.81 -11.95
CA GLN A 123 15.14 0.41 -12.38
C GLN A 123 16.21 1.47 -12.05
N ARG A 124 15.89 2.75 -12.30
CA ARG A 124 16.80 3.86 -11.96
C ARG A 124 17.09 3.92 -10.47
N TYR A 125 16.05 3.85 -9.63
CA TYR A 125 16.22 3.86 -8.17
C TYR A 125 17.06 2.67 -7.69
N LEU A 126 16.77 1.46 -8.16
CA LEU A 126 17.48 0.26 -7.74
C LEU A 126 18.97 0.28 -8.13
N ALA A 127 19.30 0.84 -9.29
CA ALA A 127 20.70 1.03 -9.69
C ALA A 127 21.44 1.97 -8.73
N LEU A 128 20.83 3.12 -8.42
CA LEU A 128 21.40 4.10 -7.48
C LEU A 128 21.49 3.55 -6.05
N ASP A 129 20.47 2.82 -5.59
CA ASP A 129 20.46 2.22 -4.26
C ASP A 129 21.51 1.11 -4.10
N LYS A 130 21.72 0.31 -5.16
CA LYS A 130 22.81 -0.68 -5.21
C LYS A 130 24.18 -0.02 -5.13
N GLU A 131 24.39 1.08 -5.85
CA GLU A 131 25.63 1.86 -5.76
C GLU A 131 25.81 2.44 -4.36
N ALA A 132 24.74 3.00 -3.78
CA ALA A 132 24.74 3.53 -2.42
C ALA A 132 25.17 2.50 -1.39
N ALA A 133 24.72 1.25 -1.53
CA ALA A 133 25.09 0.15 -0.65
C ALA A 133 26.61 -0.11 -0.64
N ALA A 134 27.28 0.04 -1.79
CA ALA A 134 28.74 -0.09 -1.86
C ALA A 134 29.46 1.17 -1.34
N GLU A 135 28.90 2.34 -1.59
CA GLU A 135 29.51 3.64 -1.26
C GLU A 135 29.49 3.95 0.25
N VAL A 136 28.44 3.56 0.97
CA VAL A 136 28.37 3.78 2.44
C VAL A 136 29.48 3.06 3.21
N LEU A 137 30.07 2.02 2.64
CA LEU A 137 31.18 1.27 3.24
C LEU A 137 32.55 1.94 3.03
N LYS A 138 32.63 2.93 2.14
CA LYS A 138 33.87 3.65 1.84
C LYS A 138 34.10 4.81 2.80
N PRO A 139 35.35 5.25 3.01
CA PRO A 139 35.64 6.54 3.64
C PRO A 139 34.96 7.67 2.88
N LYS A 140 34.44 8.68 3.59
CA LYS A 140 33.67 9.80 3.00
C LYS A 140 34.36 10.47 1.81
N ALA A 141 35.68 10.66 1.89
CA ALA A 141 36.48 11.28 0.82
C ALA A 141 36.50 10.46 -0.49
N GLN A 142 36.22 9.16 -0.44
CA GLN A 142 36.16 8.27 -1.60
C GLN A 142 34.73 8.06 -2.11
N ARG A 143 33.73 8.67 -1.45
CA ARG A 143 32.33 8.53 -1.83
C ARG A 143 31.99 9.46 -2.99
N ARG A 144 31.06 9.05 -3.86
CA ARG A 144 30.56 9.90 -4.94
C ARG A 144 29.80 11.12 -4.38
N ALA A 145 30.28 12.32 -4.71
CA ALA A 145 29.85 13.59 -4.11
C ALA A 145 28.34 13.90 -4.24
N ASP A 146 27.66 13.43 -5.29
CA ASP A 146 26.25 13.75 -5.55
C ASP A 146 25.29 12.55 -5.44
N LEU A 147 25.78 11.35 -5.11
CA LEU A 147 24.96 10.14 -5.05
C LEU A 147 23.77 10.29 -4.08
N GLY A 148 23.98 10.94 -2.93
CA GLY A 148 22.91 11.21 -1.98
C GLY A 148 21.79 12.06 -2.58
N LYS A 149 22.11 13.09 -3.37
CA LYS A 149 21.11 13.94 -4.03
C LYS A 149 20.37 13.19 -5.14
N GLU A 150 21.10 12.41 -5.93
CA GLU A 150 20.51 11.63 -7.02
C GLU A 150 19.55 10.55 -6.52
N ILE A 151 19.89 9.87 -5.42
CA ILE A 151 18.99 8.91 -4.76
C ILE A 151 17.73 9.59 -4.28
N VAL A 152 17.85 10.75 -3.61
CA VAL A 152 16.68 11.48 -3.12
C VAL A 152 15.77 11.88 -4.28
N ALA A 153 16.32 12.46 -5.35
CA ALA A 153 15.55 12.86 -6.52
C ALA A 153 14.88 11.65 -7.21
N SER A 154 15.59 10.52 -7.35
CA SER A 154 15.04 9.31 -7.94
C SER A 154 13.95 8.67 -7.06
N ALA A 155 14.14 8.69 -5.74
CA ALA A 155 13.15 8.19 -4.78
C ALA A 155 11.90 9.06 -4.75
N ASP A 156 12.04 10.39 -4.82
CA ASP A 156 10.91 11.33 -4.90
C ASP A 156 10.06 11.08 -6.14
N ALA A 157 10.69 11.02 -7.32
CA ALA A 157 9.98 10.72 -8.56
C ALA A 157 9.25 9.38 -8.51
N LEU A 158 9.88 8.36 -7.92
CA LEU A 158 9.25 7.05 -7.76
C LEU A 158 8.09 7.09 -6.75
N ILE A 159 8.26 7.74 -5.60
CA ILE A 159 7.20 7.93 -4.60
C ILE A 159 5.98 8.62 -5.21
N ASP A 160 6.18 9.68 -5.98
CA ASP A 160 5.10 10.41 -6.65
C ASP A 160 4.35 9.50 -7.63
N SER A 161 5.09 8.73 -8.43
CA SER A 161 4.52 7.76 -9.36
C SER A 161 3.72 6.66 -8.62
N MET A 162 4.24 6.14 -7.50
CA MET A 162 3.54 5.17 -6.65
C MET A 162 2.23 5.73 -6.07
N LEU A 163 2.21 6.98 -5.60
CA LEU A 163 1.01 7.62 -5.06
C LEU A 163 -0.06 7.83 -6.14
N ARG A 164 0.34 8.28 -7.33
CA ARG A 164 -0.57 8.41 -8.49
C ARG A 164 -1.14 7.05 -8.88
N THR A 165 -0.29 6.04 -8.96
CA THR A 165 -0.67 4.66 -9.30
C THR A 165 -1.66 4.10 -8.28
N SER A 166 -1.36 4.23 -6.98
CA SER A 166 -2.27 3.80 -5.90
C SER A 166 -3.62 4.48 -6.02
N THR A 167 -3.66 5.78 -6.29
CA THR A 167 -4.93 6.52 -6.45
C THR A 167 -5.76 6.00 -7.63
N ALA A 168 -5.10 5.73 -8.76
CA ALA A 168 -5.77 5.22 -9.96
C ALA A 168 -6.32 3.81 -9.76
N ILE A 169 -5.55 2.94 -9.09
CA ILE A 169 -5.97 1.58 -8.73
C ILE A 169 -7.13 1.63 -7.73
N ASP A 170 -7.02 2.44 -6.67
CA ASP A 170 -8.07 2.58 -5.67
C ASP A 170 -9.39 3.03 -6.34
N ALA A 171 -9.33 4.00 -7.26
CA ALA A 171 -10.51 4.45 -8.01
C ALA A 171 -11.17 3.34 -8.84
N ALA A 172 -10.38 2.43 -9.43
CA ALA A 172 -10.90 1.31 -10.22
C ALA A 172 -11.62 0.24 -9.36
N THR A 173 -11.27 0.13 -8.08
CA THR A 173 -11.84 -0.85 -7.15
C THR A 173 -13.08 -0.40 -6.40
N ARG A 174 -13.32 0.91 -6.29
CA ARG A 174 -14.43 1.45 -5.50
C ARG A 174 -15.79 0.93 -6.00
N ASN A 175 -16.69 0.65 -5.06
CA ASN A 175 -18.07 0.21 -5.32
C ASN A 175 -18.18 -1.13 -6.07
N ARG A 176 -17.13 -1.96 -6.05
CA ARG A 176 -17.15 -3.30 -6.64
C ARG A 176 -17.54 -4.38 -5.64
N ASP A 177 -17.10 -4.21 -4.40
CA ASP A 177 -17.33 -5.14 -3.30
C ASP A 177 -17.24 -4.37 -1.97
N ALA A 178 -18.24 -4.53 -1.11
CA ALA A 178 -18.34 -3.76 0.13
C ALA A 178 -17.22 -4.09 1.13
N PHE A 179 -16.75 -5.34 1.13
CA PHE A 179 -15.62 -5.73 1.97
C PHE A 179 -14.32 -5.08 1.48
N MET A 180 -14.09 -5.05 0.17
CA MET A 180 -12.95 -4.33 -0.40
C MET A 180 -13.01 -2.83 -0.12
N ASP A 181 -14.18 -2.20 -0.26
CA ASP A 181 -14.35 -0.78 0.09
C ASP A 181 -14.00 -0.52 1.57
N GLN A 182 -14.46 -1.39 2.47
CA GLN A 182 -14.10 -1.33 3.90
C GLN A 182 -12.59 -1.50 4.13
N MET A 183 -11.92 -2.41 3.41
CA MET A 183 -10.47 -2.62 3.52
C MET A 183 -9.67 -1.45 2.94
N MET A 184 -10.17 -0.78 1.90
CA MET A 184 -9.54 0.43 1.36
C MET A 184 -9.64 1.61 2.34
N ILE A 185 -10.79 1.79 2.98
CA ILE A 185 -10.95 2.78 4.06
C ILE A 185 -9.96 2.49 5.21
N LEU A 186 -9.80 1.21 5.56
CA LEU A 186 -8.84 0.79 6.59
C LEU A 186 -7.39 1.08 6.18
N LYS A 187 -7.02 0.77 4.92
CA LYS A 187 -5.71 1.10 4.33
C LYS A 187 -5.43 2.60 4.42
N ASP A 188 -6.40 3.43 4.03
CA ASP A 188 -6.23 4.89 4.00
C ASP A 188 -6.05 5.46 5.42
N ALA A 189 -6.82 4.96 6.39
CA ALA A 189 -6.67 5.32 7.79
C ALA A 189 -5.30 4.89 8.37
N ALA A 190 -4.86 3.67 8.04
CA ALA A 190 -3.53 3.19 8.41
C ALA A 190 -2.41 4.01 7.77
N TRP A 191 -2.59 4.43 6.52
CA TRP A 191 -1.64 5.28 5.81
C TRP A 191 -1.53 6.67 6.42
N LEU A 192 -2.66 7.28 6.78
CA LEU A 192 -2.68 8.56 7.50
C LEU A 192 -1.88 8.47 8.81
N ALA A 193 -2.16 7.46 9.64
CA ALA A 193 -1.44 7.23 10.88
C ALA A 193 0.06 7.03 10.66
N ARG A 194 0.44 6.28 9.62
CA ARG A 194 1.84 6.06 9.27
C ARG A 194 2.54 7.34 8.80
N LEU A 195 1.91 8.10 7.92
CA LEU A 195 2.49 9.31 7.33
C LEU A 195 2.77 10.34 8.43
N ASP A 196 1.75 10.68 9.21
CA ASP A 196 1.88 11.67 10.27
C ASP A 196 2.76 11.17 11.42
N GLY A 197 2.72 9.86 11.73
CA GLY A 197 3.69 9.21 12.63
C GLY A 197 5.14 9.39 12.18
N GLY A 198 5.40 9.29 10.87
CA GLY A 198 6.71 9.55 10.28
C GLY A 198 7.14 11.01 10.43
N GLU A 199 6.25 11.96 10.13
CA GLU A 199 6.52 13.40 10.24
C GLU A 199 6.79 13.82 11.70
N ILE A 200 6.05 13.26 12.67
CA ILE A 200 6.32 13.42 14.10
C ILE A 200 7.76 12.98 14.43
N SER A 201 8.14 11.79 13.98
CA SER A 201 9.48 11.25 14.21
C SER A 201 10.58 12.13 13.60
N VAL A 202 10.36 12.66 12.39
CA VAL A 202 11.30 13.56 11.70
C VAL A 202 11.46 14.88 12.45
N ALA A 203 10.36 15.50 12.87
CA ALA A 203 10.39 16.76 13.61
C ALA A 203 11.19 16.63 14.91
N ILE A 204 10.90 15.60 15.72
CA ILE A 204 11.58 15.34 16.99
C ILE A 204 13.06 15.02 16.74
N SER A 205 13.37 14.15 15.79
CA SER A 205 14.76 13.74 15.51
C SER A 205 15.62 14.92 15.06
N ASN A 206 15.08 15.81 14.22
CA ASN A 206 15.79 17.00 13.75
C ASN A 206 16.00 18.02 14.89
N ALA A 207 15.04 18.17 15.80
CA ALA A 207 15.18 19.03 16.97
C ALA A 207 16.28 18.52 17.92
N LEU A 208 16.28 17.22 18.21
CA LEU A 208 17.29 16.56 19.04
C LEU A 208 18.68 16.65 18.42
N ALA A 209 18.83 16.33 17.13
CA ALA A 209 20.10 16.41 16.43
C ALA A 209 20.65 17.84 16.38
N GLY A 210 19.77 18.82 16.19
CA GLY A 210 20.13 20.24 16.22
C GLY A 210 20.30 20.83 17.63
N LYS A 211 20.09 20.04 18.69
CA LYS A 211 20.08 20.49 20.10
C LYS A 211 19.26 21.76 20.32
N ARG A 212 18.10 21.84 19.66
CA ARG A 212 17.24 23.02 19.65
C ARG A 212 15.80 22.67 19.96
N HIS A 213 15.10 23.60 20.58
CA HIS A 213 13.64 23.52 20.67
C HIS A 213 13.01 23.72 19.30
N LEU A 214 11.84 23.12 19.09
CA LEU A 214 11.02 23.38 17.92
C LEU A 214 10.50 24.83 17.98
N ALA A 215 10.59 25.54 16.86
CA ALA A 215 9.94 26.85 16.70
C ALA A 215 8.41 26.74 16.89
N PRO A 216 7.71 27.80 17.31
CA PRO A 216 6.26 27.76 17.58
C PRO A 216 5.43 27.15 16.44
N GLU A 217 5.74 27.49 15.19
CA GLU A 217 5.05 26.99 13.99
C GLU A 217 5.30 25.48 13.79
N ALA A 218 6.52 25.03 14.10
CA ALA A 218 6.88 23.62 14.05
C ALA A 218 6.21 22.82 15.19
N GLN A 219 6.02 23.43 16.36
CA GLN A 219 5.25 22.83 17.45
C GLN A 219 3.77 22.68 17.07
N GLN A 220 3.17 23.70 16.44
CA GLN A 220 1.79 23.63 15.97
C GLN A 220 1.63 22.51 14.92
N THR A 221 2.57 22.40 13.98
CA THR A 221 2.58 21.34 12.97
C THR A 221 2.71 19.96 13.62
N LEU A 222 3.60 19.82 14.60
CA LEU A 222 3.77 18.58 15.37
C LEU A 222 2.46 18.16 16.05
N GLN A 223 1.78 19.08 16.74
CA GLN A 223 0.52 18.80 17.42
C GLN A 223 -0.60 18.40 16.45
N ARG A 224 -0.67 19.07 15.29
CA ARG A 224 -1.61 18.68 14.23
C ARG A 224 -1.36 17.25 13.76
N ASN A 225 -0.10 16.89 13.49
CA ASN A 225 0.26 15.55 13.03
C ASN A 225 -0.05 14.50 14.11
N ILE A 226 0.18 14.80 15.40
CA ILE A 226 -0.21 13.91 16.51
C ILE A 226 -1.73 13.65 16.49
N GLY A 227 -2.53 14.71 16.35
CA GLY A 227 -3.99 14.61 16.28
C GLY A 227 -4.47 13.81 15.07
N HIS A 228 -3.92 14.07 13.88
CA HIS A 228 -4.26 13.33 12.67
C HIS A 228 -3.87 11.85 12.74
N ALA A 229 -2.68 11.54 13.26
CA ALA A 229 -2.27 10.16 13.46
C ALA A 229 -3.23 9.42 14.42
N GLY A 230 -3.64 10.08 15.51
CA GLY A 230 -4.65 9.57 16.43
C GLY A 230 -6.00 9.34 15.75
N ALA A 231 -6.47 10.28 14.94
CA ALA A 231 -7.70 10.13 14.16
C ALA A 231 -7.64 8.94 13.19
N GLY A 232 -6.47 8.69 12.57
CA GLY A 232 -6.24 7.50 11.75
C GLY A 232 -6.41 6.20 12.53
N PHE A 233 -5.86 6.14 13.75
CA PHE A 233 -6.06 4.99 14.65
C PHE A 233 -7.54 4.82 15.03
N ASP A 234 -8.24 5.88 15.43
CA ASP A 234 -9.65 5.81 15.80
C ASP A 234 -10.55 5.38 14.62
N MET A 235 -10.21 5.81 13.41
CA MET A 235 -10.90 5.37 12.20
C MET A 235 -10.65 3.90 11.92
N MET A 236 -9.42 3.39 12.10
CA MET A 236 -9.14 1.96 11.99
C MET A 236 -9.99 1.15 12.98
N ASP A 237 -10.11 1.56 14.24
CA ASP A 237 -10.94 0.85 15.23
C ASP A 237 -12.41 0.76 14.79
N ARG A 238 -12.99 1.89 14.34
CA ARG A 238 -14.38 1.92 13.87
C ARG A 238 -14.61 1.02 12.67
N VAL A 239 -13.67 1.01 11.73
CA VAL A 239 -13.76 0.18 10.51
C VAL A 239 -13.58 -1.30 10.83
N THR A 240 -12.82 -1.66 11.87
CA THR A 240 -12.62 -3.07 12.26
C THR A 240 -13.81 -3.72 12.98
N LEU A 241 -14.87 -2.97 13.32
CA LEU A 241 -16.06 -3.54 13.96
C LEU A 241 -16.73 -4.66 13.15
N GLY A 242 -16.59 -4.63 11.81
CA GLY A 242 -17.07 -5.68 10.91
C GLY A 242 -16.05 -6.79 10.62
N VAL A 243 -14.83 -6.72 11.18
CA VAL A 243 -13.75 -7.68 10.94
C VAL A 243 -13.74 -8.74 12.05
N ALA A 244 -13.62 -10.01 11.67
CA ALA A 244 -13.57 -11.14 12.61
C ALA A 244 -12.53 -10.91 13.73
N ALA A 245 -12.89 -11.24 14.97
CA ALA A 245 -12.06 -10.95 16.15
C ALA A 245 -10.66 -11.58 16.09
N GLY A 246 -10.53 -12.78 15.51
CA GLY A 246 -9.25 -13.46 15.28
C GLY A 246 -8.48 -13.03 14.03
N SER A 247 -8.92 -11.97 13.34
CA SER A 247 -8.28 -11.53 12.10
C SER A 247 -6.87 -11.00 12.36
N PRO A 248 -5.88 -11.37 11.52
CA PRO A 248 -4.53 -10.81 11.61
C PRO A 248 -4.50 -9.28 11.47
N VAL A 249 -5.50 -8.70 10.79
CA VAL A 249 -5.64 -7.24 10.63
C VAL A 249 -5.85 -6.56 11.98
N ARG A 250 -6.76 -7.08 12.82
CA ARG A 250 -7.02 -6.50 14.16
C ARG A 250 -5.78 -6.60 15.04
N ALA A 251 -5.10 -7.75 15.03
CA ALA A 251 -3.85 -7.93 15.78
C ALA A 251 -2.76 -6.96 15.32
N ALA A 252 -2.64 -6.69 14.01
CA ALA A 252 -1.68 -5.74 13.48
C ALA A 252 -1.98 -4.29 13.90
N ILE A 253 -3.25 -3.90 13.90
CA ILE A 253 -3.68 -2.56 14.34
C ILE A 253 -3.38 -2.36 15.82
N GLU A 254 -3.74 -3.32 16.67
CA GLU A 254 -3.45 -3.26 18.11
C GLU A 254 -1.94 -3.18 18.40
N LYS A 255 -1.13 -3.97 17.68
CA LYS A 255 0.32 -3.91 17.79
C LYS A 255 0.85 -2.52 17.40
N ALA A 256 0.37 -1.95 16.30
CA ALA A 256 0.77 -0.63 15.83
C ALA A 256 0.35 0.48 16.81
N ARG A 257 -0.88 0.41 17.33
CA ARG A 257 -1.44 1.32 18.33
C ARG A 257 -0.61 1.29 19.62
N THR A 258 -0.35 0.10 20.15
CA THR A 258 0.43 -0.07 21.37
C THR A 258 1.83 0.53 21.22
N GLY A 259 2.49 0.32 20.08
CA GLY A 259 3.79 0.93 19.79
C GLY A 259 3.71 2.46 19.67
N PHE A 260 2.68 2.99 19.03
CA PHE A 260 2.51 4.44 18.87
C PHE A 260 2.22 5.14 20.19
N TYR A 261 1.45 4.54 21.09
CA TYR A 261 1.10 5.11 22.40
C TYR A 261 2.00 4.61 23.54
N ALA A 262 3.08 3.87 23.23
CA ALA A 262 4.01 3.39 24.24
C ALA A 262 4.59 4.55 25.06
N PRO A 263 4.69 4.43 26.40
CA PRO A 263 5.18 5.51 27.25
C PRO A 263 6.55 6.06 26.83
N GLU A 264 7.47 5.20 26.37
CA GLU A 264 8.80 5.66 25.96
C GLU A 264 8.78 6.51 24.69
N PHE A 265 7.79 6.30 23.81
CA PHE A 265 7.63 7.14 22.62
C PHE A 265 6.91 8.44 22.96
N VAL A 266 5.85 8.38 23.79
CA VAL A 266 5.11 9.56 24.25
C VAL A 266 6.02 10.52 25.01
N ALA A 267 6.93 10.02 25.86
CA ALA A 267 7.87 10.84 26.62
C ALA A 267 8.88 11.64 25.75
N LYS A 268 9.02 11.30 24.47
CA LYS A 268 9.91 11.99 23.52
C LYS A 268 9.21 13.06 22.69
N ARG A 269 7.87 13.12 22.73
CA ARG A 269 7.04 14.05 21.96
C ARG A 269 6.93 15.40 22.65
#